data_AF-A0A8T2MMS9-F1
#
_entry.id   AF-A0A8T2MMS9-F1
#
_cell.length_a   1.000
_cell.length_b   1.000
_cell.length_c   1.000
_cell.angle_alpha   90.00
_cell.angle_beta   90.00
_cell.angle_gamma   90.00
#
_symmetry.space_group_name_H-M   'P 1'
#
loop_
_entity.id
_entity.type
_entity.pdbx_description
1 polymer ?
#
loop_
_entity_poly.entity_id
_entity_poly.type
_entity_poly.pdbx_seq_one_letter_code
_entity_poly.pdbx_strand_id
1 'polypeptide(L)'
;MAKYLIRCCSFDDYKLTTEWLLSHTRHRPKFAVICGSGLGLLADCVTFPVRIFKLMGVETIIVTNASGGLCPDFKVGDIMVIKDHINLPGFAGQHPCVDPMMK
;
A
#
# COMPACT_ATOMS: atom_id res chain seq x y z
N MET A 1 -13.61 -20.58 -10.54
CA MET A 1 -14.64 -19.53 -10.53
C MET A 1 -14.29 -18.47 -9.50
N ALA A 2 -13.25 -17.68 -9.77
CA ALA A 2 -12.78 -16.61 -8.90
C ALA A 2 -13.37 -15.28 -9.38
N LYS A 3 -14.54 -14.91 -8.84
CA LYS A 3 -15.04 -13.54 -8.95
C LYS A 3 -14.24 -12.68 -7.97
N TYR A 4 -13.06 -12.25 -8.41
CA TYR A 4 -12.32 -11.13 -7.86
C TYR A 4 -13.14 -9.84 -8.05
N LEU A 5 -14.16 -9.65 -7.21
CA LEU A 5 -14.65 -8.31 -6.94
C LEU A 5 -13.67 -7.70 -5.94
N ILE A 6 -12.96 -6.66 -6.35
CA ILE A 6 -12.39 -5.66 -5.45
C ILE A 6 -13.60 -5.00 -4.79
N ARG A 7 -14.16 -5.67 -3.77
CA ARG A 7 -15.24 -5.15 -2.94
C ARG A 7 -14.59 -4.16 -1.99
N CYS A 8 -15.20 -2.99 -1.78
CA CYS A 8 -14.84 -2.07 -0.71
C CYS A 8 -14.61 -2.88 0.57
N CYS A 9 -13.35 -3.03 0.99
CA CYS A 9 -13.01 -3.87 2.13
C CYS A 9 -13.47 -3.16 3.39
N SER A 10 -14.38 -3.81 4.11
CA SER A 10 -14.88 -3.35 5.40
C SER A 10 -13.78 -3.52 6.46
N PHE A 11 -13.97 -2.89 7.62
CA PHE A 11 -13.01 -3.04 8.71
C PHE A 11 -12.88 -4.50 9.18
N ASP A 12 -13.96 -5.27 9.08
CA ASP A 12 -14.00 -6.67 9.46
C ASP A 12 -13.18 -7.55 8.51
N ASP A 13 -13.12 -7.22 7.22
CA ASP A 13 -12.29 -7.94 6.24
C ASP A 13 -10.79 -7.82 6.58
N TYR A 14 -10.33 -6.66 7.08
CA TYR A 14 -8.95 -6.50 7.54
C TYR A 14 -8.66 -7.37 8.77
N LYS A 15 -9.59 -7.43 9.74
CA LYS A 15 -9.43 -8.26 10.94
C LYS A 15 -9.34 -9.73 10.60
N LEU A 16 -10.30 -10.24 9.81
CA LEU A 16 -10.34 -11.63 9.39
C LEU A 16 -9.04 -12.03 8.67
N THR A 17 -8.54 -11.17 7.78
CA THR A 17 -7.28 -11.42 7.07
C THR A 17 -6.08 -11.39 8.02
N THR A 18 -6.06 -10.46 8.97
CA THR A 18 -5.00 -10.37 9.99
C THR A 18 -4.99 -11.62 10.87
N GLU A 19 -6.14 -12.06 11.39
CA GLU A 19 -6.27 -13.27 12.22
C GLU A 19 -5.85 -14.52 11.44
N TRP A 20 -6.24 -14.62 10.17
CA TRP A 20 -5.82 -15.70 9.30
C TRP A 20 -4.28 -15.73 9.12
N LEU A 21 -3.65 -14.58 8.88
CA LEU A 21 -2.18 -14.49 8.80
C LEU A 21 -1.49 -14.80 10.14
N LEU A 22 -2.04 -14.34 11.26
CA LEU A 22 -1.47 -14.54 12.59
C LEU A 22 -1.59 -16.00 13.07
N SER A 23 -2.60 -16.73 12.60
CA SER A 23 -2.78 -18.17 12.88
C SER A 23 -1.86 -19.07 12.04
N HIS A 24 -1.46 -18.62 10.86
CA HIS A 24 -0.57 -19.37 9.95
C HIS A 24 0.90 -18.93 10.05
N THR A 25 1.22 -17.94 10.88
CA THR A 25 2.59 -17.45 11.05
C THR A 25 2.94 -17.29 12.53
N ARG A 26 4.13 -17.77 12.90
CA ARG A 26 4.71 -17.52 14.24
C ARG A 26 5.41 -16.16 14.34
N HIS A 27 5.72 -15.56 13.19
CA HIS A 27 6.43 -14.29 13.12
C HIS A 27 5.50 -13.11 13.44
N ARG A 28 6.03 -12.12 14.16
CA ARG A 28 5.36 -10.85 14.48
C ARG A 28 6.27 -9.71 14.00
N PRO A 29 6.14 -9.30 12.73
CA PRO A 29 7.05 -8.33 12.14
C PRO A 29 6.82 -6.93 12.72
N LYS A 30 7.91 -6.24 13.08
CA LYS A 30 7.89 -4.80 13.39
C LYS A 30 8.11 -3.92 12.16
N PHE A 31 8.70 -4.51 11.13
CA PHE A 31 9.02 -3.87 9.86
C PHE A 31 8.28 -4.58 8.73
N ALA A 32 7.68 -3.83 7.80
CA ALA A 32 7.15 -4.34 6.56
C ALA A 32 7.83 -3.68 5.37
N VAL A 33 7.97 -4.42 4.28
CA VAL A 33 8.52 -3.92 3.02
C VAL A 33 7.48 -4.13 1.93
N ILE A 34 7.19 -3.07 1.17
CA ILE A 34 6.29 -3.11 0.02
C ILE A 34 7.15 -2.91 -1.22
N CYS A 35 7.23 -3.95 -2.04
CA CYS A 35 7.99 -3.94 -3.28
C CYS A 35 7.07 -3.66 -4.46
N GLY A 36 7.27 -2.56 -5.17
CA GLY A 36 6.45 -2.15 -6.32
C GLY A 36 7.26 -1.78 -7.57
N SER A 37 6.61 -1.86 -8.72
CA SER A 37 7.08 -1.33 -10.00
C SER A 37 6.04 -0.36 -10.55
N GLY A 38 6.36 0.93 -10.67
CA GLY A 38 5.42 1.96 -11.12
C GLY A 38 4.33 2.31 -10.09
N LEU A 39 4.26 3.59 -9.70
CA LEU A 39 3.41 4.09 -8.61
C LEU A 39 1.88 4.03 -8.89
N GLY A 40 1.46 3.61 -10.09
CA GLY A 40 0.10 3.82 -10.61
C GLY A 40 -1.01 2.96 -9.99
N LEU A 41 -0.67 1.85 -9.31
CA LEU A 41 -1.65 0.94 -8.69
C LEU A 41 -1.66 1.02 -7.14
N LEU A 42 -0.90 1.95 -6.55
CA LEU A 42 -0.73 2.03 -5.10
C LEU A 42 -1.98 2.49 -4.35
N ALA A 43 -2.83 3.33 -4.95
CA ALA A 43 -3.93 3.95 -4.21
C ALA A 43 -4.98 2.94 -3.73
N ASP A 44 -5.41 2.00 -4.58
CA ASP A 44 -6.48 1.06 -4.23
C ASP A 44 -5.96 -0.28 -3.70
N CYS A 45 -4.85 -0.79 -4.22
CA CYS A 45 -4.34 -2.11 -3.84
C CYS A 45 -3.44 -2.10 -2.60
N VAL A 46 -2.84 -0.97 -2.21
CA VAL A 46 -1.84 -0.93 -1.12
C VAL A 46 -2.41 -0.44 0.21
N THR A 47 -3.56 0.20 0.22
CA THR A 47 -4.22 0.58 1.48
C THR A 47 -4.64 -0.63 2.30
N PHE A 48 -5.06 -1.71 1.63
CA PHE A 48 -5.45 -2.97 2.25
C PHE A 48 -4.30 -3.62 3.05
N PRO A 49 -3.13 -3.95 2.45
CA PRO A 49 -2.02 -4.54 3.19
C PRO A 49 -1.45 -3.60 4.25
N VAL A 50 -1.45 -2.28 4.05
CA VAL A 50 -1.00 -1.31 5.06
C VAL A 50 -1.88 -1.37 6.31
N ARG A 51 -3.20 -1.46 6.16
CA ARG A 51 -4.13 -1.61 7.30
C ARG A 51 -3.92 -2.94 8.03
N ILE A 52 -3.69 -4.03 7.30
CA ILE A 52 -3.37 -5.34 7.89
C ILE A 52 -2.04 -5.29 8.66
N PHE A 53 -0.99 -4.70 8.09
CA PHE A 53 0.30 -4.55 8.76
C PHE A 53 0.15 -3.79 10.08
N LYS A 54 -0.69 -2.75 10.11
CA LYS A 54 -0.98 -2.05 11.36
C LYS A 54 -1.64 -2.95 12.41
N LEU A 55 -2.60 -3.79 12.00
CA LEU A 55 -3.27 -4.76 12.90
C LEU A 55 -2.33 -5.90 13.34
N MET A 56 -1.34 -6.27 12.52
CA MET A 56 -0.30 -7.25 12.87
C MET A 56 0.77 -6.70 13.84
N GLY A 57 0.80 -5.39 14.09
CA GLY A 57 1.78 -4.75 14.97
C GLY A 57 3.03 -4.22 14.27
N VAL A 58 2.99 -4.01 12.95
CA VAL A 58 4.08 -3.35 12.21
C VAL A 58 4.11 -1.87 12.59
N GLU A 59 5.30 -1.37 12.89
CA GLU A 59 5.56 0.03 13.26
C GLU A 59 6.14 0.83 12.10
N THR A 60 6.97 0.20 11.28
CA THR A 60 7.69 0.86 10.17
C THR A 60 7.44 0.14 8.86
N ILE A 61 7.12 0.91 7.81
CA ILE A 61 6.92 0.39 6.45
C ILE A 61 7.96 1.02 5.53
N ILE A 62 8.69 0.18 4.81
CA ILE A 62 9.60 0.60 3.74
C ILE A 62 8.86 0.38 2.42
N VAL A 63 8.72 1.43 1.62
CA VAL A 63 8.10 1.36 0.30
C VAL A 63 9.19 1.50 -0.76
N THR A 64 9.20 0.59 -1.74
CA THR A 64 10.11 0.65 -2.89
C THR A 64 9.31 0.69 -4.17
N ASN A 65 9.76 1.51 -5.11
CA ASN A 65 9.09 1.68 -6.39
C ASN A 65 10.12 1.93 -7.49
N ALA A 66 9.86 1.40 -8.68
CA ALA A 66 10.50 1.84 -9.91
C ALA A 66 9.76 3.06 -10.48
N SER A 67 10.46 4.16 -10.74
CA SER A 67 9.90 5.39 -11.33
C SER A 67 10.82 5.96 -12.41
N GLY A 68 10.24 6.69 -13.37
CA GLY A 68 11.01 7.53 -14.26
C GLY A 68 11.51 8.77 -13.52
N GLY A 69 12.81 9.04 -13.60
CA GLY A 69 13.40 10.27 -13.09
C GLY A 69 13.11 11.45 -14.02
N LEU A 70 12.51 12.51 -13.49
CA LEU A 70 12.34 13.78 -14.23
C LEU A 70 13.49 14.76 -14.00
N CYS A 71 14.31 14.52 -12.97
CA CYS A 71 15.52 15.30 -12.74
C CYS A 71 16.57 14.93 -13.80
N PRO A 72 17.12 15.89 -14.55
CA PRO A 72 18.10 15.62 -15.60
C PRO A 72 19.39 14.95 -15.10
N ASP A 73 19.71 15.12 -13.82
CA ASP A 73 20.92 14.54 -13.21
C ASP A 73 20.77 13.05 -12.91
N PHE A 74 19.56 12.51 -12.93
CA PHE A 74 19.31 11.10 -12.66
C PHE A 74 19.64 10.22 -13.88
N LYS A 75 20.31 9.10 -13.58
CA LYS A 75 20.64 8.05 -14.54
C LYS A 75 19.82 6.80 -14.24
N VAL A 76 19.68 5.96 -15.25
CA VAL A 76 19.04 4.65 -15.09
C VAL A 76 19.84 3.84 -14.07
N GLY A 77 19.15 3.38 -13.03
CA GLY A 77 19.75 2.62 -11.92
C GLY A 77 20.02 3.43 -10.66
N ASP A 78 19.83 4.76 -10.68
CA ASP A 78 19.99 5.57 -9.48
C ASP A 78 18.89 5.30 -8.44
N ILE A 79 19.29 5.30 -7.17
CA ILE A 79 18.36 5.18 -6.03
C ILE A 79 17.98 6.57 -5.56
N MET A 80 16.69 6.89 -5.62
CA MET A 80 16.12 8.14 -5.13
C MET A 80 15.38 7.91 -3.80
N VAL A 81 15.78 8.65 -2.76
CA VAL A 81 15.03 8.68 -1.49
C VAL A 81 13.84 9.63 -1.64
N ILE A 82 12.64 9.12 -1.41
CA ILE A 82 11.41 9.93 -1.41
C ILE A 82 11.37 10.74 -0.12
N LYS A 83 11.61 12.05 -0.23
CA LYS A 83 11.44 12.99 0.89
C LYS A 83 10.02 13.52 1.00
N ASP A 84 9.34 13.65 -0.13
CA ASP A 84 7.97 14.14 -0.24
C ASP A 84 7.32 13.59 -1.52
N HIS A 85 5.98 13.67 -1.62
CA HIS A 85 5.21 13.16 -2.75
C HIS A 85 4.05 14.08 -3.16
N ILE A 86 3.73 14.11 -4.45
CA ILE A 86 2.56 14.80 -4.99
C ILE A 86 1.49 13.74 -5.33
N ASN A 87 0.35 13.78 -4.64
CA ASN A 87 -0.76 12.85 -4.87
C ASN A 87 -1.81 13.44 -5.82
N LEU A 88 -1.54 13.40 -7.13
CA LEU A 88 -2.46 13.91 -8.16
C LEU A 88 -3.86 13.22 -8.14
N PRO A 89 -3.99 11.89 -8.02
CA PRO A 89 -5.30 11.24 -7.87
C PRO A 89 -6.06 11.72 -6.63
N GLY A 90 -5.34 11.97 -5.53
CA GLY A 90 -5.92 12.53 -4.31
C GLY A 90 -6.60 13.88 -4.54
N PHE A 91 -6.01 14.75 -5.35
CA PHE A 91 -6.62 16.03 -5.73
C PHE A 91 -7.87 15.87 -6.60
N ALA A 92 -7.98 14.76 -7.35
CA ALA A 92 -9.17 14.40 -8.12
C ALA A 92 -10.22 13.61 -7.29
N GLY A 93 -10.10 13.59 -5.96
CA GLY A 93 -11.03 12.88 -5.06
C GLY A 93 -10.75 11.39 -4.89
N GLN A 94 -9.70 10.85 -5.51
CA GLN A 94 -9.28 9.46 -5.37
C GLN A 94 -8.27 9.32 -4.21
N HIS A 95 -8.62 9.86 -3.04
CA HIS A 95 -7.78 9.74 -1.85
C HIS A 95 -8.12 8.45 -1.07
N PRO A 96 -7.13 7.66 -0.63
CA PRO A 96 -7.35 6.37 0.04
C PRO A 96 -8.10 6.45 1.38
N CYS A 97 -8.14 7.63 2.00
CA CYS A 97 -8.91 7.88 3.23
C CYS A 97 -10.34 8.36 2.96
N VAL A 98 -10.76 8.50 1.69
CA VAL A 98 -12.17 8.72 1.36
C VAL A 98 -12.93 7.44 1.66
N ASP A 99 -14.04 7.57 2.36
CA ASP A 99 -14.91 6.44 2.65
C ASP A 99 -15.37 5.80 1.33
N PRO A 100 -15.04 4.53 1.08
CA PRO A 100 -15.50 3.82 -0.10
C PRO A 100 -17.03 3.69 -0.17
N MET A 101 -17.74 3.88 0.94
CA MET A 101 -19.21 3.89 1.02
C MET A 101 -19.83 5.25 0.65
N MET A 102 -19.02 6.31 0.51
CA MET A 102 -19.45 7.63 0.04
C MET A 102 -19.14 7.88 -1.45
N LYS A 103 -18.70 6.87 -2.20
CA LYS A 103 -18.49 6.92 -3.66
C LYS A 103 -19.63 6.27 -4.42
#